data_AF-A0AAJ5W1F2-F1
#
_entry.id   AF-A0AAJ5W1F2-F1
#
_cell.length_a   1.000
_cell.length_b   1.000
_cell.length_c   1.000
_cell.angle_alpha   90.00
_cell.angle_beta   90.00
_cell.angle_gamma   90.00
#
_symmetry.space_group_name_H-M   'P 1'
#
loop_
_entity.id
_entity.type
_entity.pdbx_description
1 polymer ?
#
loop_
_entity_poly.entity_id
_entity_poly.type
_entity_poly.pdbx_seq_one_letter_code
_entity_poly.pdbx_strand_id
1 'polypeptide(L)'
;MDWRDKAACLTVDPELFFPVGNTGPAVDQIEKAKTVCARCTVTEICLQYALESGQDSGVWGGLSEDERRALKRRAARARRAS
;
A
#
# COMPACT_ATOMS: atom_id res chain seq x y z
N MET A 1 -10.94 18.29 7.55
CA MET A 1 -11.27 16.95 7.03
C MET A 1 -10.01 16.44 6.38
N ASP A 2 -9.41 15.42 6.98
CA ASP A 2 -8.17 14.82 6.50
C ASP A 2 -8.49 13.88 5.33
N TRP A 3 -7.52 13.57 4.46
CA TRP A 3 -7.73 12.61 3.38
C TRP A 3 -8.08 11.21 3.91
N ARG A 4 -7.62 10.89 5.13
CA ARG A 4 -7.93 9.65 5.84
C ARG A 4 -9.43 9.45 6.05
N ASP A 5 -10.18 10.52 6.27
CA ASP A 5 -11.64 10.48 6.47
C ASP A 5 -12.40 10.02 5.22
N LYS A 6 -11.76 10.06 4.04
CA LYS A 6 -12.32 9.65 2.75
C LYS A 6 -11.83 8.27 2.30
N ALA A 7 -11.06 7.56 3.13
CA ALA A 7 -10.47 6.30 2.76
C ALA A 7 -11.51 5.16 2.73
N ALA A 8 -11.57 4.43 1.60
CA ALA A 8 -12.52 3.33 1.43
C ALA A 8 -12.22 2.11 2.34
N CYS A 9 -11.03 2.06 2.96
CA CYS A 9 -10.65 1.00 3.90
C CYS A 9 -11.32 1.14 5.27
N LEU A 10 -11.89 2.31 5.62
CA LEU A 10 -12.53 2.53 6.92
C LEU A 10 -13.75 1.63 7.16
N THR A 11 -14.36 1.09 6.10
CA THR A 11 -15.55 0.23 6.18
C THR A 11 -15.21 -1.26 6.02
N VAL A 12 -13.94 -1.63 6.15
CA VAL A 12 -13.43 -2.99 5.95
C VAL A 12 -12.57 -3.38 7.14
N ASP A 13 -12.45 -4.67 7.41
CA ASP A 13 -11.57 -5.20 8.46
C ASP A 13 -10.13 -4.69 8.26
N PRO A 14 -9.54 -3.99 9.26
CA PRO A 14 -8.15 -3.53 9.20
C PRO A 14 -7.14 -4.65 8.96
N GLU A 15 -7.39 -5.86 9.49
CA GLU A 15 -6.48 -7.01 9.36
C GLU A 15 -6.29 -7.41 7.89
N LEU A 16 -7.28 -7.14 7.03
CA LEU A 16 -7.18 -7.38 5.59
C LEU A 16 -5.96 -6.69 4.97
N PHE A 17 -5.57 -5.52 5.50
CA PHE A 17 -4.45 -4.73 4.98
C PHE A 17 -3.10 -5.15 5.57
N PHE A 18 -3.04 -6.06 6.53
CA PHE A 18 -1.82 -6.54 7.18
C PHE A 18 -1.64 -8.06 7.05
N PRO A 19 -1.43 -8.57 5.82
CA PRO A 19 -1.19 -9.99 5.60
C PRO A 19 0.11 -10.46 6.25
N VAL A 20 0.11 -11.68 6.79
CA VAL A 20 1.31 -12.32 7.34
C VAL A 20 2.05 -13.05 6.22
N GLY A 21 3.13 -12.44 5.73
CA GLY A 21 3.94 -12.94 4.62
C GLY A 21 3.41 -12.52 3.25
N ASN A 22 3.98 -13.11 2.19
CA ASN A 22 3.69 -12.76 0.80
C ASN A 22 3.43 -14.01 -0.08
N THR A 23 3.20 -15.17 0.54
CA THR A 23 2.95 -16.44 -0.13
C THR A 23 1.69 -17.12 0.41
N GLY A 24 1.16 -18.07 -0.36
CA GLY A 24 0.00 -18.86 0.04
C GLY A 24 -1.23 -17.96 0.31
N PRO A 25 -1.92 -18.13 1.46
CA PRO A 25 -3.12 -17.35 1.80
C PRO A 25 -2.90 -15.83 1.81
N ALA A 26 -1.67 -15.38 2.05
CA ALA A 26 -1.35 -13.95 2.04
C ALA A 26 -1.54 -13.31 0.67
N VAL A 27 -1.35 -14.06 -0.43
CA VAL A 27 -1.54 -13.55 -1.79
C VAL A 27 -3.00 -13.15 -2.00
N ASP A 28 -3.95 -14.02 -1.63
CA ASP A 28 -5.38 -13.73 -1.75
C ASP A 28 -5.80 -12.56 -0.86
N GLN A 29 -5.21 -12.45 0.33
CA GLN A 29 -5.46 -11.34 1.25
C GLN A 29 -4.95 -10.01 0.66
N ILE A 30 -3.75 -9.99 0.07
CA ILE A 30 -3.18 -8.83 -0.62
C ILE A 30 -4.08 -8.39 -1.78
N GLU A 31 -4.52 -9.33 -2.64
CA GLU A 31 -5.36 -8.99 -3.79
C GLU A 31 -6.74 -8.47 -3.39
N LYS A 32 -7.32 -9.00 -2.30
CA LYS A 32 -8.55 -8.44 -1.71
C LYS A 32 -8.32 -7.03 -1.17
N ALA A 33 -7.23 -6.78 -0.45
CA ALA A 33 -6.89 -5.43 0.02
C ALA A 33 -6.70 -4.44 -1.14
N LYS A 34 -6.00 -4.85 -2.20
CA LYS A 34 -5.82 -4.06 -3.43
C LYS A 34 -7.14 -3.74 -4.11
N THR A 35 -8.09 -4.68 -4.13
CA THR A 35 -9.44 -4.44 -4.67
C THR A 35 -10.16 -3.32 -3.91
N VAL A 36 -9.98 -3.23 -2.58
CA VAL A 36 -10.50 -2.11 -1.79
C VAL A 36 -9.78 -0.80 -2.14
N CYS A 37 -8.47 -0.83 -2.33
CA CYS A 37 -7.71 0.35 -2.76
C CYS A 37 -8.11 0.84 -4.17
N ALA A 38 -8.46 -0.06 -5.10
CA ALA A 38 -8.82 0.30 -6.47
C ALA A 38 -10.07 1.20 -6.56
N ARG A 39 -10.98 1.11 -5.58
CA ARG A 39 -12.17 1.98 -5.47
C ARG A 39 -11.96 3.20 -4.56
N CYS A 40 -10.78 3.36 -3.98
CA CYS A 40 -10.48 4.42 -3.02
C CYS A 40 -10.09 5.71 -3.74
N THR A 41 -10.68 6.84 -3.36
CA THR A 41 -10.42 8.15 -3.98
C THR A 41 -9.12 8.81 -3.50
N VAL A 42 -8.55 8.30 -2.40
CA VAL A 42 -7.35 8.86 -1.75
C VAL A 42 -6.12 7.96 -1.88
N THR A 43 -6.12 7.08 -2.89
CA THR A 43 -5.05 6.09 -3.12
C THR A 43 -3.69 6.73 -3.33
N GLU A 44 -3.62 7.81 -4.10
CA GLU A 44 -2.35 8.50 -4.40
C GLU A 44 -1.72 9.12 -3.15
N ILE A 45 -2.49 9.90 -2.38
CA ILE A 45 -2.00 10.53 -1.14
C ILE A 45 -1.70 9.49 -0.05
N CYS A 46 -2.47 8.40 0.01
CA CYS A 46 -2.17 7.26 0.88
C CYS A 46 -0.82 6.61 0.54
N LEU A 47 -0.55 6.41 -0.76
CA LEU A 47 0.74 5.87 -1.21
C LEU A 47 1.89 6.83 -0.90
N GLN A 48 1.73 8.13 -1.18
CA GLN A 48 2.76 9.13 -0.87
C GLN A 48 3.08 9.14 0.61
N TYR A 49 2.06 9.20 1.47
CA TYR A 49 2.22 9.13 2.91
C TYR A 49 3.02 7.89 3.34
N ALA A 50 2.64 6.70 2.85
CA ALA A 50 3.33 5.46 3.19
C ALA A 50 4.80 5.44 2.73
N LEU A 51 5.09 6.05 1.58
CA LEU A 51 6.47 6.15 1.08
C LEU A 51 7.32 7.11 1.92
N GLU A 52 6.78 8.28 2.25
CA GLU A 52 7.44 9.35 3.00
C GLU A 52 7.65 9.01 4.47
N SER A 53 6.60 8.49 5.14
CA SER A 53 6.67 8.13 6.56
C SER A 53 7.38 6.80 6.82
N GLY A 54 7.68 6.04 5.76
CA GLY A 54 8.41 4.79 5.87
C GLY A 54 7.57 3.58 6.29
N GLN A 55 6.25 3.57 6.05
CA GLN A 55 5.41 2.40 6.37
C GLN A 55 5.88 1.16 5.59
N ASP A 56 6.44 0.22 6.33
CA ASP A 56 7.13 -0.97 5.83
C ASP A 56 6.25 -2.21 5.79
N SER A 57 5.18 -2.27 6.59
CA SER A 57 4.22 -3.38 6.61
C SER A 57 2.89 -3.04 5.95
N GLY A 58 2.20 -4.08 5.50
CA GLY A 58 0.81 -4.01 5.01
C GLY A 58 0.64 -3.41 3.61
N VAL A 59 -0.61 -3.29 3.18
CA VAL A 59 -1.03 -2.75 1.88
C VAL A 59 -1.43 -1.29 2.02
N TRP A 60 -0.74 -0.41 1.28
CA TRP A 60 -0.95 1.04 1.33
C TRP A 60 -1.05 1.59 -0.09
N GLY A 61 -2.06 2.42 -0.34
CA GLY A 61 -2.25 3.05 -1.65
C GLY A 61 -2.25 2.07 -2.82
N GLY A 62 -2.82 0.86 -2.62
CA GLY A 62 -2.90 -0.19 -3.63
C GLY A 62 -1.61 -0.99 -3.85
N LEU A 63 -0.56 -0.77 -3.06
CA LEU A 63 0.69 -1.52 -3.15
C LEU A 63 0.96 -2.32 -1.87
N SER A 64 1.41 -3.56 -2.04
CA SER A 64 1.98 -4.37 -0.95
C SER A 64 3.30 -3.79 -0.45
N GLU A 65 3.77 -4.28 0.70
CA GLU A 65 5.08 -3.90 1.23
C GLU A 65 6.23 -4.14 0.23
N ASP A 66 6.22 -5.29 -0.45
CA ASP A 66 7.24 -5.67 -1.41
C ASP A 66 7.22 -4.78 -2.66
N GLU A 67 6.03 -4.44 -3.14
CA GLU A 67 5.84 -3.54 -4.27
C GLU A 67 6.34 -2.12 -3.92
N ARG A 68 6.01 -1.61 -2.74
CA ARG A 68 6.54 -0.32 -2.26
C ARG A 68 8.06 -0.36 -2.11
N ARG A 69 8.62 -1.45 -1.57
CA ARG A 69 10.07 -1.63 -1.43
C ARG A 69 10.75 -1.68 -2.80
N ALA A 70 10.17 -2.38 -3.77
CA ALA A 70 10.66 -2.41 -5.15
C ALA A 70 10.61 -1.03 -5.82
N LEU A 71 9.54 -0.26 -5.61
CA LEU A 71 9.41 1.10 -6.10
C LEU A 71 10.52 2.02 -5.55
N LYS A 72 10.75 1.98 -4.23
CA LYS A 72 11.85 2.74 -3.57
C LYS A 72 13.21 2.36 -4.15
N ARG A 73 13.49 1.05 -4.34
CA ARG A 73 14.75 0.57 -4.93
C ARG A 73 14.94 1.08 -6.37
N ARG A 74 13.88 1.04 -7.20
CA ARG A 74 13.92 1.55 -8.58
C ARG A 74 14.20 3.05 -8.63
N ALA A 75 13.53 3.83 -7.78
CA ALA A 75 13.75 5.27 -7.68
C ALA A 75 15.19 5.60 -7.24
N ALA A 76 15.72 4.88 -6.25
CA ALA A 76 17.10 5.04 -5.82
C ALA A 76 18.11 4.71 -6.93
N ARG A 77 17.87 3.65 -7.71
CA ARG A 77 18.71 3.29 -8.86
C ARG A 77 18.69 4.37 -9.95
N ALA A 78 17.51 4.92 -10.26
CA ALA A 78 17.38 5.99 -11.26
C ALA A 78 18.16 7.25 -10.85
N ARG A 79 18.05 7.66 -9.59
CA ARG A 79 18.79 8.82 -9.05
C ARG A 79 20.31 8.66 -9.11
N ARG A 80 20.83 7.43 -9.00
CA ARG A 80 22.27 7.13 -9.09
C ARG A 80 22.79 7.11 -10.53
N ALA A 81 21.90 6.97 -11.51
CA ALA A 81 22.26 6.90 -12.93
C ALA A 81 22.10 8.25 -13.65
N SER A 82 21.65 9.29 -12.93
CA SER A 82 21.49 10.67 -13.43
C SER A 82 22.68 11.54 -13.04
#